data_AF-A0A7W2N8G9-F1
#
_entry.id   AF-A0A7W2N8G9-F1
#
_cell.length_a   1.000
_cell.length_b   1.000
_cell.length_c   1.000
_cell.angle_alpha   90.00
_cell.angle_beta   90.00
_cell.angle_gamma   90.00
#
_symmetry.space_group_name_H-M   'P 1'
#
loop_
_entity.id
_entity.type
_entity.pdbx_description
1 polymer ?
#
loop_
_entity_poly.entity_id
_entity_poly.type
_entity_poly.pdbx_seq_one_letter_code
_entity_poly.pdbx_strand_id
1 'polypeptide(L)'
;MIDLFTLDAEVRTDLGKGASRRLRHASKVPAILYGEGQEPVSLTLAHKNVFRAQQEEAFYSHVLTINVDGKPVECLLKDMQRHPFKQLVMHLDFLRIDATHVVQVNAPIHFLNEEAAEKLGGKIAHLMNEIAITCLPADIPEFIEIDLANLAVGETIHLSNVTLPKGVTSDELAKGESHDQAVVTVNAPKVPNADSEAAEAAAE
;
A
#
# COMPACT_ATOMS: atom_id res chain seq x y z
N MET A 1 -13.50 8.82 20.83
CA MET A 1 -12.32 8.84 19.95
C MET A 1 -12.10 7.39 19.59
N ILE A 2 -12.24 7.02 18.30
CA ILE A 2 -12.06 5.63 17.89
C ILE A 2 -10.64 5.57 17.35
N ASP A 3 -9.76 4.84 18.01
CA ASP A 3 -8.39 4.65 17.54
C ASP A 3 -8.43 3.94 16.18
N LEU A 4 -7.70 4.49 15.20
CA LEU A 4 -7.75 4.01 13.82
C LEU A 4 -7.03 2.66 13.63
N PHE A 5 -6.16 2.31 14.59
CA PHE A 5 -5.36 1.10 14.59
C PHE A 5 -5.95 -0.02 15.46
N THR A 6 -7.08 0.23 16.12
CA THR A 6 -7.80 -0.81 16.88
C THR A 6 -9.15 -1.11 16.23
N LEU A 7 -9.39 -2.38 15.92
CA LEU A 7 -10.61 -2.83 15.25
C LEU A 7 -11.30 -3.93 16.05
N ASP A 8 -12.57 -3.71 16.38
CA ASP A 8 -13.39 -4.73 17.04
C ASP A 8 -13.92 -5.75 16.03
N ALA A 9 -13.67 -7.03 16.32
CA ALA A 9 -14.06 -8.16 15.49
C ALA A 9 -14.90 -9.17 16.27
N GLU A 10 -15.93 -9.68 15.60
CA GLU A 10 -16.76 -10.79 16.09
C GLU A 10 -16.34 -12.09 15.40
N VAL A 11 -16.14 -13.17 16.15
CA VAL A 11 -15.91 -14.50 15.55
C VAL A 11 -17.18 -14.98 14.87
N ARG A 12 -17.05 -15.47 13.63
CA ARG A 12 -18.19 -16.04 12.88
C ARG A 12 -18.06 -17.55 12.72
N THR A 13 -19.19 -18.23 12.82
CA THR A 13 -19.33 -19.68 12.58
C THR A 13 -19.98 -20.00 11.23
N ASP A 14 -20.76 -19.06 10.67
CA ASP A 14 -21.43 -19.21 9.38
C ASP A 14 -20.46 -18.88 8.22
N LEU A 15 -20.05 -19.93 7.50
CA LEU A 15 -19.03 -19.87 6.44
C LEU A 15 -19.64 -20.01 5.04
N GLY A 16 -18.90 -19.52 4.05
CA GLY A 16 -19.23 -19.69 2.63
C GLY A 16 -19.79 -18.43 1.94
N LYS A 17 -20.16 -18.62 0.66
CA LYS A 17 -20.53 -17.54 -0.26
C LYS A 17 -21.81 -16.81 0.14
N GLY A 18 -22.82 -17.55 0.58
CA GLY A 18 -24.13 -17.00 1.00
C GLY A 18 -24.03 -16.15 2.26
N ALA A 19 -23.36 -16.68 3.29
CA ALA A 19 -23.11 -15.98 4.55
C ALA A 19 -22.35 -14.67 4.34
N SER A 20 -21.24 -14.72 3.60
CA SER A 20 -20.42 -13.55 3.32
C SER A 20 -21.17 -12.48 2.51
N ARG A 21 -22.07 -12.89 1.61
CA ARG A 21 -22.94 -11.94 0.88
C ARG A 21 -23.93 -11.25 1.83
N ARG A 22 -24.57 -11.98 2.74
CA ARG A 22 -25.49 -11.40 3.73
C ARG A 22 -24.78 -10.39 4.64
N LEU A 23 -23.58 -10.71 5.10
CA LEU A 23 -22.77 -9.80 5.93
C LEU A 23 -22.50 -8.47 5.22
N ARG A 24 -22.10 -8.51 3.95
CA ARG A 24 -21.88 -7.29 3.15
C ARG A 24 -23.15 -6.47 2.95
N HIS A 25 -24.31 -7.12 2.81
CA HIS A 25 -25.60 -6.41 2.76
C HIS A 25 -25.99 -5.79 4.12
N ALA A 26 -25.49 -6.35 5.23
CA ALA A 26 -25.68 -5.83 6.58
C ALA A 26 -24.56 -4.85 7.02
N SER A 27 -23.80 -4.27 6.08
CA SER A 27 -22.69 -3.35 6.36
C SER A 27 -21.61 -3.94 7.28
N LYS A 28 -21.37 -5.25 7.17
CA LYS A 28 -20.28 -5.96 7.84
C LYS A 28 -19.28 -6.49 6.79
N VAL A 29 -17.99 -6.50 7.13
CA VAL A 29 -16.90 -6.98 6.28
C VAL A 29 -16.42 -8.33 6.82
N PRO A 30 -16.43 -9.40 6.00
CA PRO A 30 -15.80 -10.65 6.38
C PRO A 30 -14.28 -10.51 6.36
N ALA A 31 -13.60 -11.07 7.35
CA ALA A 31 -12.15 -11.07 7.45
C ALA A 31 -11.62 -12.44 7.92
N ILE A 32 -10.33 -12.67 7.74
CA ILE A 32 -9.62 -13.85 8.21
C ILE A 32 -8.38 -13.41 8.98
N LEU A 33 -8.14 -14.01 10.13
CA LEU A 33 -6.91 -13.85 10.91
C LEU A 33 -6.16 -15.17 10.94
N TYR A 34 -4.94 -15.19 10.41
CA TYR A 34 -4.08 -16.38 10.35
C TYR A 34 -2.65 -16.03 10.72
N GLY A 35 -1.77 -17.03 10.83
CA GLY A 35 -0.35 -16.83 11.17
C GLY A 35 0.03 -17.38 12.54
N GLU A 36 1.32 -17.29 12.86
CA GLU A 36 1.95 -17.80 14.10
C GLU A 36 1.70 -19.28 14.41
N GLY A 37 1.43 -20.11 13.39
CA GLY A 37 1.11 -21.53 13.58
C GLY A 37 -0.21 -21.80 14.33
N GLN A 38 -1.03 -20.76 14.55
CA GLN A 38 -2.36 -20.89 15.13
C GLN A 38 -3.42 -21.13 14.04
N GLU A 39 -4.55 -21.72 14.43
CA GLU A 39 -5.66 -21.94 13.50
C GLU A 39 -6.19 -20.61 12.93
N PRO A 40 -6.53 -20.56 11.62
CA PRO A 40 -7.17 -19.41 11.03
C PRO A 40 -8.55 -19.15 11.65
N VAL A 41 -8.79 -17.93 12.08
CA VAL A 41 -10.06 -17.51 12.66
C VAL A 41 -10.83 -16.66 11.66
N SER A 42 -12.07 -17.05 11.40
CA SER A 42 -12.99 -16.26 10.58
C SER A 42 -13.61 -15.16 11.43
N LEU A 43 -13.40 -13.92 11.02
CA LEU A 43 -13.82 -12.72 11.72
C LEU A 43 -14.85 -11.93 10.91
N THR A 44 -15.58 -11.08 11.62
CA THR A 44 -16.50 -10.10 11.04
C THR A 44 -16.24 -8.74 11.65
N LEU A 45 -16.06 -7.73 10.80
CA LEU A 45 -15.77 -6.35 11.18
C LEU A 45 -16.92 -5.43 10.77
N ALA A 46 -17.10 -4.31 11.47
CA ALA A 46 -18.03 -3.27 11.03
C ALA A 46 -17.44 -2.50 9.83
N HIS A 47 -18.18 -2.44 8.71
CA HIS A 47 -17.70 -1.77 7.48
C HIS A 47 -17.37 -0.31 7.71
N LYS A 48 -18.14 0.41 8.53
CA LYS A 48 -17.87 1.82 8.86
C LYS A 48 -16.48 2.05 9.44
N ASN A 49 -16.03 1.19 10.35
CA ASN A 49 -14.75 1.35 11.03
C ASN A 49 -13.60 1.05 10.06
N VAL A 50 -13.72 -0.06 9.32
CA VAL A 50 -12.78 -0.44 8.26
C VAL A 50 -12.68 0.64 7.18
N PHE A 51 -13.83 1.14 6.71
CA PHE A 51 -13.89 2.12 5.62
C PHE A 51 -13.24 3.47 5.98
N ARG A 52 -13.24 3.82 7.27
CA ARG A 52 -12.50 4.97 7.77
C ARG A 52 -11.02 4.65 7.94
N ALA A 53 -10.69 3.51 8.55
CA ALA A 53 -9.30 3.11 8.77
C ALA A 53 -8.51 3.00 7.46
N GLN A 54 -9.11 2.46 6.39
CA GLN A 54 -8.47 2.35 5.08
C GLN A 54 -8.11 3.71 4.41
N GLN A 55 -8.62 4.84 4.92
CA GLN A 55 -8.28 6.17 4.39
C GLN A 55 -6.94 6.65 4.92
N GLU A 56 -6.49 6.10 6.03
CA GLU A 56 -5.16 6.35 6.57
C GLU A 56 -4.17 5.42 5.88
N GLU A 57 -3.10 6.00 5.34
CA GLU A 57 -2.06 5.24 4.64
C GLU A 57 -1.29 4.32 5.59
N ALA A 58 -1.10 4.76 6.84
CA ALA A 58 -0.52 3.95 7.90
C ALA A 58 -1.32 2.66 8.18
N PHE A 59 -2.59 2.56 7.77
CA PHE A 59 -3.38 1.34 7.96
C PHE A 59 -2.81 0.11 7.22
N TYR A 60 -2.07 0.32 6.13
CA TYR A 60 -1.51 -0.78 5.33
C TYR A 60 -0.14 -1.25 5.82
N SER A 61 0.62 -0.35 6.45
CA SER A 61 1.99 -0.62 6.92
C SER A 61 2.08 -0.80 8.43
N HIS A 62 1.10 -0.36 9.21
CA HIS A 62 1.19 -0.37 10.68
C HIS A 62 0.68 -1.68 11.31
N VAL A 63 1.22 -1.99 12.49
CA VAL A 63 0.72 -3.04 13.39
C VAL A 63 -0.67 -2.68 13.91
N LEU A 64 -1.67 -3.50 13.59
CA LEU A 64 -3.06 -3.31 13.98
C LEU A 64 -3.40 -4.19 15.18
N THR A 65 -4.23 -3.68 16.09
CA THR A 65 -4.81 -4.49 17.17
C THR A 65 -6.24 -4.86 16.83
N ILE A 66 -6.51 -6.15 16.65
CA ILE A 66 -7.87 -6.66 16.50
C ILE A 66 -8.37 -7.18 17.85
N ASN A 67 -9.47 -6.61 18.33
CA ASN A 67 -10.16 -7.13 19.51
C ASN A 67 -11.11 -8.25 19.09
N VAL A 68 -10.72 -9.50 19.32
CA VAL A 68 -11.54 -10.68 19.05
C VAL A 68 -12.25 -11.08 20.34
N ASP A 69 -13.55 -10.82 20.44
CA ASP A 69 -14.37 -11.13 21.63
C ASP A 69 -13.75 -10.68 22.96
N GLY A 70 -13.12 -9.49 22.97
CA GLY A 70 -12.46 -8.91 24.14
C GLY A 70 -11.00 -9.30 24.36
N LYS A 71 -10.41 -10.10 23.45
CA LYS A 71 -8.97 -10.40 23.45
C LYS A 71 -8.25 -9.56 22.38
N PRO A 72 -7.32 -8.68 22.76
CA PRO A 72 -6.51 -7.94 21.78
C PRO A 72 -5.51 -8.90 21.13
N VAL A 73 -5.43 -8.85 19.80
CA VAL A 73 -4.45 -9.60 19.01
C VAL A 73 -3.75 -8.64 18.06
N GLU A 74 -2.42 -8.62 18.09
CA GLU A 74 -1.61 -7.85 17.15
C GLU A 74 -1.51 -8.57 15.81
N CYS A 75 -1.75 -7.83 14.74
CA CYS A 75 -1.76 -8.36 13.39
C CYS A 75 -1.39 -7.27 12.37
N LEU A 76 -0.95 -7.69 11.19
CA LEU A 76 -0.72 -6.84 10.05
C LEU A 76 -1.81 -7.10 9.00
N LEU A 77 -2.26 -6.07 8.31
CA LEU A 77 -3.10 -6.25 7.13
C LEU A 77 -2.24 -6.81 5.98
N LYS A 78 -2.61 -7.98 5.46
CA LYS A 78 -1.88 -8.61 4.33
C LYS A 78 -2.55 -8.40 2.99
N ASP A 79 -3.88 -8.47 2.94
CA ASP A 79 -4.64 -8.21 1.71
C ASP A 79 -5.96 -7.50 2.03
N MET A 80 -6.39 -6.62 1.14
CA MET A 80 -7.67 -5.94 1.19
C MET A 80 -8.33 -5.94 -0.19
N GLN A 81 -9.49 -6.58 -0.25
CA GLN A 81 -10.28 -6.61 -1.47
C GLN A 81 -11.33 -5.52 -1.43
N ARG A 82 -11.34 -4.67 -2.45
CA ARG A 82 -12.35 -3.62 -2.63
C ARG A 82 -13.23 -3.93 -3.83
N HIS A 83 -14.48 -3.47 -3.76
CA HIS A 83 -15.33 -3.51 -4.92
C HIS A 83 -14.85 -2.45 -5.94
N PRO A 84 -14.67 -2.77 -7.23
CA PRO A 84 -14.07 -1.84 -8.21
C PRO A 84 -14.89 -0.56 -8.43
N PHE A 85 -16.22 -0.66 -8.39
CA PHE A 85 -17.12 0.49 -8.58
C PHE A 85 -17.75 1.04 -7.29
N LYS A 86 -18.10 0.19 -6.33
CA LYS A 86 -18.81 0.59 -5.11
C LYS A 86 -17.80 0.90 -4.01
N GLN A 87 -18.10 1.88 -3.16
CA GLN A 87 -17.32 2.18 -1.95
C GLN A 87 -17.52 1.11 -0.86
N LEU A 88 -17.15 -0.13 -1.16
CA LEU A 88 -17.39 -1.29 -0.30
C LEU A 88 -16.14 -2.15 -0.21
N VAL A 89 -15.73 -2.43 1.03
CA VAL A 89 -14.64 -3.37 1.32
C VAL A 89 -15.23 -4.77 1.37
N MET A 90 -14.70 -5.66 0.54
CA MET A 90 -15.27 -6.98 0.25
C MET A 90 -14.71 -8.05 1.18
N HIS A 91 -13.41 -7.97 1.48
CA HIS A 91 -12.65 -8.92 2.29
C HIS A 91 -11.39 -8.26 2.87
N LEU A 92 -10.95 -8.76 4.02
CA LEU A 92 -9.68 -8.40 4.65
C LEU A 92 -8.95 -9.65 5.13
N ASP A 93 -7.64 -9.67 4.95
CA ASP A 93 -6.76 -10.72 5.44
C ASP A 93 -5.76 -10.15 6.42
N PHE A 94 -5.70 -10.72 7.61
CA PHE A 94 -4.82 -10.32 8.69
C PHE A 94 -3.82 -11.44 9.01
N LEU A 95 -2.56 -11.05 9.14
CA LEU A 95 -1.46 -11.91 9.55
C LEU A 95 -1.08 -11.58 10.99
N ARG A 96 -1.16 -12.56 11.89
CA ARG A 96 -0.62 -12.45 13.26
C ARG A 96 0.89 -12.22 13.20
N ILE A 97 1.36 -11.34 14.07
CA ILE A 97 2.76 -10.92 14.13
C ILE A 97 3.34 -11.25 15.49
N ASP A 98 4.54 -11.81 15.42
CA ASP A 98 5.43 -11.96 16.56
C ASP A 98 6.54 -10.89 16.41
N ALA A 99 6.84 -10.18 17.48
CA ALA A 99 7.91 -9.17 17.52
C ALA A 99 9.28 -9.71 17.09
N THR A 100 9.48 -11.04 17.14
CA THR A 100 10.76 -11.68 16.78
C THR A 100 10.88 -12.08 15.32
N HIS A 101 9.77 -12.15 14.57
CA HIS A 101 9.76 -12.66 13.20
C HIS A 101 9.80 -11.53 12.17
N VAL A 102 10.62 -11.69 11.13
CA VAL A 102 10.67 -10.76 10.01
C VAL A 102 9.38 -10.81 9.20
N VAL A 103 8.89 -9.63 8.79
CA VAL A 103 7.65 -9.48 8.02
C VAL A 103 7.88 -8.70 6.74
N GLN A 104 7.09 -9.04 5.72
CA GLN A 104 7.08 -8.38 4.42
C GLN A 104 5.87 -7.48 4.29
N VAL A 105 6.13 -6.18 4.14
CA VAL A 105 5.14 -5.11 4.13
C VAL A 105 5.42 -4.18 2.96
N ASN A 106 4.36 -3.62 2.36
CA ASN A 106 4.49 -2.56 1.39
C ASN A 106 4.42 -1.22 2.15
N ALA A 107 5.51 -0.45 2.12
CA ALA A 107 5.51 0.89 2.69
C ALA A 107 5.28 1.93 1.58
N PRO A 108 4.45 2.95 1.85
CA PRO A 108 4.20 4.03 0.90
C PRO A 108 5.41 4.96 0.74
N ILE A 109 5.48 5.63 -0.41
CA ILE A 109 6.52 6.57 -0.77
C ILE A 109 5.94 7.99 -0.76
N HIS A 110 6.59 8.90 -0.04
CA HIS A 110 6.26 10.33 -0.05
C HIS A 110 7.38 11.09 -0.75
N PHE A 111 7.02 11.87 -1.77
CA PHE A 111 7.96 12.68 -2.50
C PHE A 111 8.05 14.09 -1.93
N LEU A 112 9.25 14.52 -1.58
CA LEU A 112 9.52 15.87 -1.12
C LEU A 112 9.96 16.74 -2.30
N ASN A 113 9.59 18.02 -2.25
CA ASN A 113 10.01 19.04 -3.21
C ASN A 113 9.55 18.81 -4.67
N GLU A 114 8.43 18.11 -4.90
CA GLU A 114 7.85 17.92 -6.24
C GLU A 114 7.70 19.24 -7.00
N GLU A 115 7.18 20.29 -6.34
CA GLU A 115 6.97 21.60 -6.97
C GLU A 115 8.26 22.26 -7.50
N ALA A 116 9.42 21.95 -6.91
CA ALA A 116 10.69 22.51 -7.35
C ALA A 116 11.13 21.88 -8.68
N ALA A 117 10.94 20.57 -8.81
CA ALA A 117 11.22 19.83 -10.04
C ALA A 117 10.25 20.20 -11.17
N GLU A 118 8.97 20.45 -10.86
CA GLU A 118 7.99 20.91 -11.86
C GLU A 118 8.30 22.31 -12.41
N LYS A 119 8.80 23.22 -11.55
CA LYS A 119 9.21 24.58 -11.96
C LYS A 119 10.39 24.58 -12.93
N LEU A 120 11.21 23.54 -12.94
CA LEU A 120 12.30 23.32 -13.90
C LEU A 120 11.79 22.83 -15.27
N GLY A 121 10.47 22.68 -15.45
CA GLY A 121 9.82 22.31 -16.70
C GLY A 121 9.68 20.80 -16.91
N GLY A 122 10.08 19.98 -15.94
CA GLY A 122 9.89 18.53 -16.00
C GLY A 122 8.50 18.10 -15.53
N LYS A 123 7.90 17.10 -16.19
CA LYS A 123 6.72 16.41 -15.66
C LYS A 123 7.17 15.19 -14.87
N ILE A 124 6.83 15.15 -13.58
CA ILE A 124 7.14 14.02 -12.71
C ILE A 124 6.20 12.87 -13.06
N ALA A 125 6.76 11.69 -13.32
CA ALA A 125 6.02 10.46 -13.47
C ALA A 125 6.40 9.50 -12.35
N HIS A 126 5.45 9.24 -11.45
CA HIS A 126 5.57 8.25 -10.39
C HIS A 126 5.36 6.86 -11.01
N LEU A 127 6.41 6.05 -11.04
CA LEU A 127 6.36 4.68 -11.55
C LEU A 127 5.92 3.71 -10.46
N MET A 128 6.29 4.01 -9.21
CA MET A 128 5.96 3.23 -8.02
C MET A 128 5.49 4.18 -6.91
N ASN A 129 4.46 3.77 -6.19
CA ASN A 129 3.94 4.51 -5.03
C ASN A 129 4.24 3.81 -3.69
N GLU A 130 4.63 2.53 -3.75
CA GLU A 130 4.90 1.69 -2.59
C GLU A 130 6.16 0.85 -2.86
N ILE A 131 6.92 0.52 -1.81
CA ILE A 131 8.09 -0.35 -1.86
C ILE A 131 7.85 -1.57 -0.97
N ALA A 132 8.05 -2.76 -1.52
CA ALA A 132 8.05 -4.00 -0.75
C ALA A 132 9.32 -4.11 0.10
N ILE A 133 9.14 -4.25 1.41
CA ILE A 133 10.19 -4.22 2.43
C ILE A 133 10.08 -5.43 3.33
N THR A 134 11.22 -6.01 3.68
CA THR A 134 11.37 -6.92 4.82
C THR A 134 12.00 -6.16 6.00
N CYS A 135 11.31 -6.19 7.14
CA CYS A 135 11.78 -5.63 8.41
C CYS A 135 11.17 -6.35 9.61
N LEU A 136 11.64 -6.03 10.82
CA LEU A 136 10.97 -6.45 12.05
C LEU A 136 9.72 -5.58 12.29
N PRO A 137 8.67 -6.09 12.97
CA PRO A 137 7.46 -5.32 13.23
C PRO A 137 7.70 -3.98 13.96
N ALA A 138 8.76 -3.89 14.76
CA ALA A 138 9.15 -2.67 15.47
C ALA A 138 9.80 -1.59 14.58
N ASP A 139 10.36 -2.00 13.44
CA ASP A 139 11.12 -1.13 12.52
C ASP A 139 10.31 -0.77 11.27
N ILE A 140 8.99 -1.08 11.23
CA ILE A 140 8.17 -0.77 10.06
C ILE A 140 8.02 0.76 9.93
N PRO A 141 8.47 1.38 8.81
CA PRO A 141 8.30 2.80 8.60
C PRO A 141 6.85 3.12 8.21
N GLU A 142 6.35 4.26 8.66
CA GLU A 142 5.04 4.77 8.22
C GLU A 142 5.07 5.15 6.73
N PHE A 143 6.13 5.82 6.29
CA PHE A 143 6.38 6.23 4.92
C PHE A 143 7.89 6.33 4.64
N ILE A 144 8.26 6.27 3.37
CA ILE A 144 9.64 6.50 2.89
C ILE A 144 9.68 7.84 2.16
N GLU A 145 10.49 8.77 2.64
CA GLU A 145 10.71 10.05 1.99
C GLU A 145 11.72 9.93 0.84
N ILE A 146 11.39 10.51 -0.30
CA ILE A 146 12.30 10.66 -1.44
C ILE A 146 12.37 12.13 -1.82
N ASP A 147 13.56 12.71 -1.72
CA ASP A 147 13.80 14.11 -2.08
C ASP A 147 14.04 14.26 -3.59
N LEU A 148 13.25 15.13 -4.23
CA LEU A 148 13.34 15.44 -5.66
C LEU A 148 14.01 16.80 -5.95
N ALA A 149 14.54 17.51 -4.94
CA ALA A 149 15.00 18.90 -5.08
C ALA A 149 16.06 19.15 -6.16
N ASN A 150 16.94 18.18 -6.42
CA ASN A 150 18.10 18.34 -7.33
C ASN A 150 18.01 17.51 -8.61
N LEU A 151 16.84 16.93 -8.92
CA LEU A 151 16.69 16.08 -10.11
C LEU A 151 16.64 16.90 -11.40
N ALA A 152 17.48 16.53 -12.36
CA ALA A 152 17.45 17.11 -13.69
C ALA A 152 16.33 16.51 -14.56
N VAL A 153 15.91 17.27 -15.58
CA VAL A 153 14.96 16.76 -16.58
C VAL A 153 15.60 15.62 -17.37
N GLY A 154 14.95 14.46 -17.38
CA GLY A 154 15.42 13.21 -17.99
C GLY A 154 16.09 12.25 -17.00
N GLU A 155 16.24 12.63 -15.73
CA GLU A 155 16.83 11.79 -14.70
C GLU A 155 15.80 10.87 -14.04
N THR A 156 16.27 9.70 -13.63
CA THR A 156 15.46 8.63 -13.02
C THR A 156 16.05 8.24 -11.68
N ILE A 157 15.24 8.29 -10.63
CA ILE A 157 15.60 7.72 -9.33
C ILE A 157 15.31 6.23 -9.37
N HIS A 158 16.36 5.45 -9.13
CA HIS A 158 16.30 4.02 -8.96
C HIS A 158 16.15 3.63 -7.49
N LEU A 159 15.66 2.42 -7.21
CA LEU A 159 15.45 1.90 -5.87
C LEU A 159 16.74 1.90 -5.03
N SER A 160 17.89 1.67 -5.67
CA SER A 160 19.22 1.74 -5.04
C SER A 160 19.58 3.11 -4.46
N ASN A 161 18.99 4.20 -4.99
CA ASN A 161 19.27 5.57 -4.57
C ASN A 161 18.32 6.03 -3.44
N VAL A 162 17.40 5.18 -3.00
CA VAL A 162 16.44 5.51 -1.93
C VAL A 162 17.08 5.30 -0.56
N THR A 163 16.98 6.30 0.30
CA THR A 163 17.45 6.22 1.69
C THR A 163 16.47 5.42 2.53
N LEU A 164 16.76 4.14 2.73
CA LEU A 164 15.97 3.28 3.61
C LEU A 164 16.34 3.49 5.09
N PRO A 165 15.35 3.47 6.01
CA PRO A 165 15.60 3.58 7.44
C PRO A 165 16.33 2.34 8.00
N LYS A 166 16.87 2.47 9.22
CA LYS A 166 17.68 1.41 9.83
C LYS A 166 16.84 0.14 10.05
N GLY A 167 17.40 -1.02 9.70
CA GLY A 167 16.72 -2.31 9.89
C GLY A 167 15.75 -2.71 8.77
N VAL A 168 15.57 -1.85 7.76
CA VAL A 168 14.69 -2.06 6.62
C VAL A 168 15.49 -2.49 5.40
N THR A 169 15.12 -3.64 4.83
CA THR A 169 15.68 -4.16 3.59
C THR A 169 14.61 -4.19 2.51
N SER A 170 14.92 -3.73 1.30
CA SER A 170 14.00 -3.88 0.16
C SER A 170 14.05 -5.31 -0.38
N ASP A 171 12.88 -5.89 -0.60
CA ASP A 171 12.73 -7.24 -1.16
C ASP A 171 13.23 -7.33 -2.61
N GLU A 172 13.20 -6.23 -3.35
CA GLU A 172 13.60 -6.21 -4.75
C GLU A 172 15.12 -6.09 -4.89
N LEU A 173 15.75 -5.21 -4.11
CA LEU A 173 17.21 -5.12 -4.07
C LEU A 173 17.84 -6.40 -3.50
N ALA A 174 17.16 -7.08 -2.57
CA ALA A 174 17.61 -8.37 -2.04
C ALA A 174 17.64 -9.50 -3.09
N LYS A 175 16.90 -9.38 -4.21
CA LYS A 175 16.87 -10.38 -5.29
C LYS A 175 18.00 -10.20 -6.31
N GLY A 176 18.78 -9.12 -6.23
CA GLY A 176 19.99 -8.87 -7.03
C GLY A 176 19.97 -7.56 -7.81
N GLU A 177 21.12 -7.19 -8.39
CA GLU A 177 21.34 -5.92 -9.11
C GLU A 177 20.46 -5.73 -10.35
N SER A 178 19.89 -6.81 -10.91
CA SER A 178 18.96 -6.73 -12.04
C SER A 178 17.56 -6.24 -11.68
N HIS A 179 17.25 -6.11 -10.39
CA HIS A 179 15.94 -5.69 -9.88
C HIS A 179 15.91 -4.24 -9.39
N ASP A 180 16.83 -3.41 -9.89
CA ASP A 180 16.85 -1.98 -9.59
C ASP A 180 15.78 -1.21 -10.38
N GLN A 181 14.55 -1.24 -9.85
CA GLN A 181 13.41 -0.60 -10.48
C GLN A 181 13.50 0.93 -10.39
N ALA A 182 12.99 1.60 -11.41
CA ALA A 182 12.84 3.04 -11.43
C ALA A 182 11.62 3.44 -10.59
N VAL A 183 11.83 4.31 -9.60
CA VAL A 183 10.79 4.78 -8.66
C VAL A 183 10.11 6.04 -9.22
N VAL A 184 10.91 7.01 -9.67
CA VAL A 184 10.43 8.28 -10.25
C VAL A 184 11.27 8.64 -11.46
N THR A 185 10.58 9.16 -12.48
CA THR A 185 11.23 9.74 -13.66
C THR A 185 10.76 11.18 -13.87
N VAL A 186 11.68 12.08 -14.16
CA VAL A 186 11.34 13.45 -14.56
C VAL A 186 11.37 13.52 -16.09
N ASN A 187 10.20 13.55 -16.72
CA ASN A 187 10.09 13.58 -18.18
C ASN A 187 10.15 15.00 -18.72
N ALA A 188 10.81 15.20 -19.86
CA ALA A 188 10.71 16.45 -20.60
C ALA A 188 9.26 16.66 -21.09
N PRO A 189 8.75 17.90 -21.07
CA PRO A 189 7.39 18.18 -21.49
C PRO A 189 7.30 17.91 -22.99
N LYS A 190 6.50 16.92 -23.37
CA LYS A 190 6.19 16.65 -24.77
C LYS A 190 5.37 17.83 -25.29
N VAL A 191 6.04 18.80 -25.90
CA VAL A 191 5.39 19.79 -26.76
C VAL A 191 4.69 18.96 -27.84
N PRO A 192 3.37 19.12 -28.06
CA PRO A 192 2.78 18.58 -29.27
C PRO A 192 3.47 19.32 -30.43
N ASN A 193 4.40 18.64 -31.10
CA ASN A 193 4.92 19.13 -32.37
C ASN A 193 3.72 19.22 -33.30
N ALA A 194 3.30 20.45 -33.61
CA ALA A 194 2.30 20.79 -34.61
C ALA A 194 2.78 20.51 -36.05
N ASP A 195 3.72 19.56 -36.24
CA ASP A 195 4.30 19.18 -37.52
C ASP A 195 3.89 17.77 -37.97
N SER A 196 3.05 17.04 -37.20
CA SER A 196 2.51 15.75 -37.66
C SER A 196 1.15 15.86 -38.37
N GLU A 197 0.50 17.03 -38.40
CA GLU A 197 -0.74 17.22 -39.18
C GLU A 197 -0.47 17.68 -40.64
N ALA A 198 0.77 18.07 -40.97
CA ALA A 198 1.11 18.51 -42.33
C ALA A 198 1.47 17.35 -43.30
N ALA A 199 1.69 16.13 -42.80
CA ALA A 199 2.12 15.00 -43.62
C ALA A 199 0.98 14.10 -44.16
N GLU A 200 -0.23 14.16 -43.57
CA GLU A 200 -1.37 13.34 -44.04
C GLU A 200 -2.24 14.03 -45.10
N ALA A 201 -1.99 15.31 -45.43
CA ALA A 201 -2.70 16.02 -46.50
C ALA A 201 -2.03 15.95 -47.88
N ALA A 202 -0.90 15.23 -48.02
CA ALA A 202 -0.13 15.13 -49.26
C ALA A 202 -0.12 13.72 -49.90
N ALA A 203 -0.95 12.82 -49.40
CA ALA A 203 -1.15 11.48 -49.98
C ALA A 203 -2.64 11.29 -50.35
N GLU A 204 -3.12 12.15 -51.25
CA GLU A 204 -4.20 11.80 -52.18
C GLU A 204 -3.60 11.04 -53.37
#